data_AF-A0A8D8ANV7-F1
#
_entry.id   AF-A0A8D8ANV7-F1
#
_cell.length_a   1.000
_cell.length_b   1.000
_cell.length_c   1.000
_cell.angle_alpha   90.00
_cell.angle_beta   90.00
_cell.angle_gamma   90.00
#
_symmetry.space_group_name_H-M   'P 1'
#
loop_
_entity.id
_entity.type
_entity.pdbx_description
1 polymer ?
#
loop_
_entity_poly.entity_id
_entity_poly.type
_entity_poly.pdbx_seq_one_letter_code
_entity_poly.pdbx_strand_id
1 'polypeptide(L)'
;FSSDASAACIWHGTELPNDTLRTVGFGRSDLNTEHFYEGLNPTTKFRTSKVTAQNNTNCRISAEHLPLLKRGPTPEHICVGNNFFLVPEVCNLAVGGPLYSPIYESNFRHNFAYGLAQFGRDCGYGEHLIATRLSSHVDWLKSVLLPEHRQVDSDSLIFLDPDLHDGDRCYIEAEQEGRCVPLAKCTDSFQSFIVQSKVKFCSTTSVICCPLDIIESNEQRNLKSDLDDCPSIVNQLKPSDEDGMLVRFGWDAGDRYEIGCLGSIITARVVVTTVSCLGPNKPDVVQLLADIEDDLFLIEDVLLHESYNKTVGSNDIALVKIKESLTWRASIYPACLWMNKTHTPLVMRMIFEDDDNLDHAKIIARYNSDCQRTHPSPLHPSQLCGRTPRRDSVCRNASDVLISQPTEGGVTYLVGMAQHEDQCSSWRHGTFTRISALVGWIERNVLNLDRWNT
;
A
#
# COMPACT_ATOMS: atom_id res chain seq x y z
N PHE A 1 1.78 -10.67 -0.90
CA PHE A 1 2.29 -11.75 -0.04
C PHE A 1 3.64 -12.23 -0.62
N SER A 2 4.61 -12.59 0.22
CA SER A 2 5.94 -13.09 -0.21
C SER A 2 6.00 -14.62 -0.10
N SER A 3 7.12 -15.24 -0.49
CA SER A 3 7.38 -16.68 -0.27
C SER A 3 7.28 -17.08 1.20
N ASP A 4 7.57 -16.14 2.10
CA ASP A 4 7.67 -16.38 3.55
C ASP A 4 6.43 -15.90 4.32
N ALA A 5 5.52 -15.18 3.65
CA ALA A 5 4.31 -14.63 4.27
C ALA A 5 3.14 -14.62 3.28
N SER A 6 2.16 -15.50 3.51
CA SER A 6 0.90 -15.60 2.75
C SER A 6 -0.32 -15.26 3.60
N ALA A 7 -1.37 -14.72 2.96
CA ALA A 7 -2.67 -14.57 3.60
C ALA A 7 -3.20 -15.96 3.96
N ALA A 8 -3.82 -16.05 5.13
CA ALA A 8 -4.69 -17.17 5.42
C ALA A 8 -6.07 -16.91 4.81
N CYS A 9 -6.60 -17.88 4.08
CA CYS A 9 -7.99 -17.85 3.66
C CYS A 9 -8.90 -18.11 4.86
N ILE A 10 -10.03 -17.41 4.97
CA ILE A 10 -11.01 -17.71 6.03
C ILE A 10 -11.84 -18.91 5.56
N TRP A 11 -12.03 -19.89 6.45
CA TRP A 11 -12.92 -21.00 6.15
C TRP A 11 -14.38 -20.58 6.29
N HIS A 12 -15.17 -20.78 5.23
CA HIS A 12 -16.59 -20.44 5.18
C HIS A 12 -17.51 -21.63 5.50
N GLY A 13 -16.99 -22.86 5.47
CA GLY A 13 -17.79 -24.06 5.71
C GLY A 13 -18.23 -24.22 7.17
N THR A 14 -19.39 -24.84 7.36
CA THR A 14 -19.92 -25.19 8.70
C THR A 14 -19.11 -26.32 9.33
N GLU A 15 -18.66 -27.28 8.53
CA GLU A 15 -17.84 -28.42 8.94
C GLU A 15 -16.35 -28.16 8.74
N LEU A 16 -15.51 -28.77 9.59
CA LEU A 16 -14.07 -28.72 9.43
C LEU A 16 -13.66 -29.78 8.39
N PRO A 17 -12.79 -29.46 7.42
CA PRO A 17 -12.39 -30.39 6.37
C PRO A 17 -11.45 -31.50 6.87
N ASN A 18 -10.83 -31.30 8.05
CA ASN A 18 -10.02 -32.29 8.72
C ASN A 18 -10.14 -32.08 10.23
N ASP A 19 -10.19 -33.18 10.98
CA ASP A 19 -10.19 -33.15 12.44
C ASP A 19 -8.85 -32.68 12.99
N THR A 20 -7.76 -32.78 12.22
CA THR A 20 -6.47 -32.27 12.66
C THR A 20 -6.21 -30.84 12.19
N LEU A 21 -6.04 -29.94 13.16
CA LEU A 21 -5.67 -28.54 12.96
C LEU A 21 -4.31 -28.23 13.59
N ARG A 22 -3.83 -27.02 13.33
CA ARG A 22 -2.64 -26.45 13.96
C ARG A 22 -3.02 -25.20 14.71
N THR A 23 -2.40 -25.00 15.87
CA THR A 23 -2.47 -23.78 16.66
C THR A 23 -1.07 -23.22 16.88
N VAL A 24 -0.99 -21.97 17.28
CA VAL A 24 0.28 -21.29 17.58
C VAL A 24 0.37 -20.93 19.05
N GLY A 25 1.59 -20.99 19.57
CA GLY A 25 1.91 -20.65 20.95
C GLY A 25 3.37 -20.27 21.12
N PHE A 26 3.79 -20.18 22.37
CA PHE A 26 5.11 -19.76 22.78
C PHE A 26 5.65 -20.75 23.81
N GLY A 27 6.84 -21.27 23.60
CA GLY A 27 7.43 -22.25 24.51
C GLY A 27 8.93 -22.12 24.59
N ARG A 28 9.49 -22.69 25.64
CA ARG A 28 10.94 -22.71 25.80
C ARG A 28 11.61 -23.53 24.70
N SER A 29 12.79 -23.06 24.30
CA SER A 29 13.53 -23.68 23.21
C SER A 29 14.11 -25.03 23.60
N ASP A 30 14.68 -25.13 24.81
CA ASP A 30 15.33 -26.32 25.35
C ASP A 30 14.40 -27.51 25.58
N LEU A 31 13.12 -27.28 25.88
CA LEU A 31 12.14 -28.35 26.10
C LEU A 31 11.69 -29.07 24.82
N ASN A 32 12.15 -28.63 23.64
CA ASN A 32 11.76 -29.18 22.34
C ASN A 32 12.96 -29.62 21.47
N THR A 33 14.17 -29.63 22.02
CA THR A 33 15.41 -29.98 21.33
C THR A 33 16.01 -31.26 21.91
N GLU A 34 16.23 -32.29 21.08
CA GLU A 34 16.77 -33.60 21.51
C GLU A 34 18.29 -33.61 21.78
N HIS A 35 18.94 -32.45 21.92
CA HIS A 35 20.39 -32.38 22.08
C HIS A 35 20.80 -32.32 23.55
N PHE A 36 21.12 -33.49 24.10
CA PHE A 36 21.60 -33.72 25.48
C PHE A 36 22.90 -32.97 25.86
N TYR A 37 23.57 -32.30 24.91
CA TYR A 37 24.90 -31.70 25.09
C TYR A 37 24.93 -30.17 25.02
N GLU A 38 23.84 -29.52 24.62
CA GLU A 38 23.71 -28.06 24.73
C GLU A 38 22.95 -27.74 26.02
N GLY A 39 23.48 -26.85 26.86
CA GLY A 39 22.88 -26.51 28.15
C GLY A 39 21.44 -26.00 28.04
N LEU A 40 20.75 -25.90 29.19
CA LEU A 40 19.38 -25.38 29.25
C LEU A 40 19.29 -23.96 28.69
N ASN A 41 18.53 -23.80 27.61
CA ASN A 41 18.21 -22.52 26.99
C ASN A 41 16.73 -22.15 27.22
N PRO A 42 16.44 -21.33 28.25
CA PRO A 42 15.07 -20.95 28.60
C PRO A 42 14.45 -19.91 27.65
N THR A 43 15.08 -19.59 26.52
CA THR A 43 14.55 -18.61 25.56
C THR A 43 13.23 -19.10 24.97
N THR A 44 12.18 -18.30 25.13
CA THR A 44 10.87 -18.56 24.56
C THR A 44 10.86 -18.26 23.05
N LYS A 45 10.30 -19.17 22.25
CA LYS A 45 10.11 -19.00 20.80
C LYS A 45 8.69 -19.37 20.40
N PHE A 46 8.25 -18.85 19.26
CA PHE A 46 7.01 -19.29 18.64
C PHE A 46 7.05 -20.80 18.35
N ARG A 47 5.92 -21.45 18.57
CA ARG A 47 5.70 -22.88 18.38
C ARG A 47 4.39 -23.09 17.66
N THR A 48 4.38 -24.10 16.81
CA THR A 48 3.17 -24.59 16.16
C THR A 48 2.88 -25.97 16.70
N SER A 49 1.67 -26.17 17.20
CA SER A 49 1.24 -27.42 17.82
C SER A 49 0.09 -28.03 17.03
N LYS A 50 0.08 -29.36 16.92
CA LYS A 50 -0.94 -30.13 16.20
C LYS A 50 -2.04 -30.53 17.18
N VAL A 51 -3.27 -30.08 16.94
CA VAL A 51 -4.42 -30.30 17.83
C VAL A 51 -5.55 -30.97 17.07
N THR A 52 -6.37 -31.73 17.79
CA THR A 52 -7.48 -32.48 17.19
C THR A 52 -8.80 -31.82 17.57
N ALA A 53 -9.69 -31.62 16.61
CA ALA A 53 -11.04 -31.14 16.82
C ALA A 53 -11.83 -32.14 17.67
N GLN A 54 -12.58 -31.61 18.62
CA GLN A 54 -13.35 -32.39 19.58
C GLN A 54 -14.82 -32.02 19.46
N ASN A 55 -15.68 -33.03 19.58
CA ASN A 55 -17.12 -32.80 19.68
C ASN A 55 -17.46 -32.11 21.02
N ASN A 56 -18.58 -31.40 21.07
CA ASN A 56 -19.01 -30.68 22.27
C ASN A 56 -19.09 -31.55 23.53
N THR A 57 -19.42 -32.84 23.39
CA THR A 57 -19.49 -33.81 24.50
C THR A 57 -18.12 -34.29 24.97
N ASN A 58 -17.11 -34.24 24.10
CA ASN A 58 -15.77 -34.74 24.37
C ASN A 58 -14.79 -33.61 24.73
N CYS A 59 -15.27 -32.37 24.71
CA CYS A 59 -14.50 -31.18 25.01
C CYS A 59 -14.18 -31.08 26.50
N ARG A 60 -12.91 -31.27 26.86
CA ARG A 60 -12.41 -31.21 28.23
C ARG A 60 -11.77 -29.86 28.51
N ILE A 61 -12.56 -28.95 29.05
CA ILE A 61 -12.11 -27.59 29.39
C ILE A 61 -11.63 -27.56 30.85
N SER A 62 -10.58 -26.78 31.12
CA SER A 62 -10.07 -26.59 32.49
C SER A 62 -11.12 -26.02 33.45
N ALA A 63 -11.01 -26.34 34.74
CA ALA A 63 -11.88 -25.80 35.79
C ALA A 63 -11.87 -24.26 35.85
N GLU A 64 -10.75 -23.62 35.52
CA GLU A 64 -10.60 -22.16 35.49
C GLU A 64 -11.45 -21.51 34.39
N HIS A 65 -11.54 -22.15 33.23
CA HIS A 65 -12.22 -21.60 32.05
C HIS A 65 -13.69 -22.05 31.93
N LEU A 66 -14.09 -23.10 32.64
CA LEU A 66 -15.47 -23.58 32.71
C LEU A 66 -16.52 -22.48 33.02
N PRO A 67 -16.29 -21.54 33.96
CA PRO A 67 -17.22 -20.44 34.23
C PRO A 67 -17.45 -19.48 33.06
N LEU A 68 -16.50 -19.37 32.12
CA LEU A 68 -16.62 -18.54 30.92
C LEU A 68 -17.62 -19.15 29.92
N LEU A 69 -17.85 -20.47 29.99
CA LEU A 69 -18.75 -21.23 29.13
C LEU A 69 -19.93 -21.78 29.92
N LYS A 70 -20.76 -20.88 30.46
CA LYS A 70 -21.95 -21.24 31.29
C LYS A 70 -22.91 -22.24 30.62
N ARG A 71 -22.96 -22.27 29.29
CA ARG A 71 -23.80 -23.18 28.48
C ARG A 71 -22.99 -24.21 27.69
N GLY A 72 -21.70 -24.36 27.99
CA GLY A 72 -20.74 -25.13 27.19
C GLY A 72 -20.41 -24.45 25.84
N PRO A 73 -19.63 -25.11 24.98
CA PRO A 73 -19.30 -24.60 23.65
C PRO A 73 -20.56 -24.44 22.78
N THR A 74 -20.79 -23.23 22.29
CA THR A 74 -21.86 -22.92 21.31
C THR A 74 -21.38 -23.20 19.88
N PRO A 75 -22.24 -23.12 18.84
CA PRO A 75 -21.82 -23.23 17.45
C PRO A 75 -20.76 -22.18 17.03
N GLU A 76 -20.67 -21.07 17.76
CA GLU A 76 -19.65 -20.04 17.58
C GLU A 76 -18.26 -20.45 18.07
N HIS A 77 -18.14 -21.62 18.70
CA HIS A 77 -16.90 -22.12 19.26
C HIS A 77 -16.38 -23.35 18.49
N ILE A 78 -15.07 -23.53 18.54
CA ILE A 78 -14.38 -24.74 18.15
C ILE A 78 -13.59 -25.22 19.37
N CYS A 79 -13.86 -26.46 19.80
CA CYS A 79 -13.05 -27.12 20.80
C CYS A 79 -11.98 -27.96 20.12
N VAL A 80 -10.72 -27.73 20.47
CA VAL A 80 -9.61 -28.51 19.92
C VAL A 80 -8.59 -28.84 21.00
N GLY A 81 -7.96 -30.00 20.87
CA GLY A 81 -6.91 -30.40 21.78
C GLY A 81 -6.59 -31.88 21.72
N ASN A 82 -5.65 -32.29 22.56
CA ASN A 82 -5.22 -33.67 22.71
C ASN A 82 -5.32 -34.07 24.18
N ASN A 83 -5.64 -35.34 24.46
CA ASN A 83 -5.93 -35.80 25.83
C ASN A 83 -4.67 -36.08 26.68
N PHE A 84 -3.48 -35.94 26.11
CA PHE A 84 -2.22 -36.12 26.83
C PHE A 84 -1.59 -34.77 27.14
N PHE A 85 -0.93 -34.69 28.28
CA PHE A 85 -0.30 -33.45 28.76
C PHE A 85 1.07 -33.25 28.10
N LEU A 86 1.40 -31.99 27.81
CA LEU A 86 2.77 -31.59 27.54
C LEU A 86 3.49 -31.30 28.86
N VAL A 87 4.82 -31.32 28.82
CA VAL A 87 5.61 -30.73 29.91
C VAL A 87 5.24 -29.24 29.98
N PRO A 88 4.97 -28.68 31.17
CA PRO A 88 4.68 -27.25 31.32
C PRO A 88 5.76 -26.38 30.65
N GLU A 89 5.36 -25.21 30.13
CA GLU A 89 6.24 -24.28 29.39
C GLU A 89 6.72 -24.75 27.99
N VAL A 90 6.34 -25.96 27.56
CA VAL A 90 6.60 -26.44 26.19
C VAL A 90 5.83 -25.63 25.15
N CYS A 91 4.58 -25.24 25.45
CA CYS A 91 3.76 -24.43 24.56
C CYS A 91 2.64 -23.72 25.31
N ASN A 92 2.81 -22.44 25.64
CA ASN A 92 1.73 -21.59 26.10
C ASN A 92 0.94 -21.05 24.92
N LEU A 93 -0.39 -21.13 24.98
CA LEU A 93 -1.27 -20.71 23.90
C LEU A 93 -1.10 -19.22 23.59
N ALA A 94 -0.97 -18.88 22.30
CA ALA A 94 -1.06 -17.50 21.85
C ALA A 94 -2.54 -17.14 21.64
N VAL A 95 -3.13 -16.42 22.59
CA VAL A 95 -4.51 -15.91 22.46
C VAL A 95 -4.62 -15.01 21.22
N GLY A 96 -5.69 -15.17 20.45
CA GLY A 96 -5.88 -14.56 19.13
C GLY A 96 -5.14 -15.29 17.99
N GLY A 97 -4.31 -16.28 18.31
CA GLY A 97 -3.61 -17.09 17.32
C GLY A 97 -4.56 -17.94 16.48
N PRO A 98 -4.26 -18.16 15.19
CA PRO A 98 -5.14 -18.92 14.31
C PRO A 98 -5.15 -20.42 14.66
N LEU A 99 -6.33 -21.01 14.60
CA LEU A 99 -6.52 -22.42 14.29
C LEU A 99 -6.55 -22.55 12.78
N TYR A 100 -5.55 -23.24 12.22
CA TYR A 100 -5.39 -23.32 10.78
C TYR A 100 -4.92 -24.70 10.33
N SER A 101 -5.17 -25.02 9.07
CA SER A 101 -4.70 -26.25 8.44
C SER A 101 -4.57 -26.01 6.94
N PRO A 102 -3.53 -26.57 6.29
CA PRO A 102 -3.42 -26.49 4.84
C PRO A 102 -4.39 -27.45 4.16
N ILE A 103 -5.06 -26.98 3.12
CA ILE A 103 -5.79 -27.81 2.14
C ILE A 103 -4.91 -27.92 0.89
N TYR A 104 -4.84 -29.12 0.32
CA TYR A 104 -4.08 -29.41 -0.89
C TYR A 104 -5.05 -29.59 -2.06
N GLU A 105 -5.00 -28.70 -3.04
CA GLU A 105 -5.75 -28.80 -4.29
C GLU A 105 -4.76 -28.79 -5.46
N SER A 106 -4.73 -29.86 -6.25
CA SER A 106 -3.95 -29.95 -7.49
C SER A 106 -2.49 -29.43 -7.38
N ASN A 107 -1.78 -29.83 -6.32
CA ASN A 107 -0.43 -29.42 -5.91
C ASN A 107 -0.27 -28.03 -5.27
N PHE A 108 -1.32 -27.23 -5.15
CA PHE A 108 -1.28 -25.96 -4.41
C PHE A 108 -1.70 -26.15 -2.96
N ARG A 109 -0.95 -25.50 -2.06
CA ARG A 109 -1.19 -25.51 -0.61
C ARG A 109 -1.86 -24.21 -0.21
N HIS A 110 -3.13 -24.28 0.18
CA HIS A 110 -3.88 -23.14 0.70
C HIS A 110 -4.01 -23.25 2.22
N ASN A 111 -3.50 -22.27 2.97
CA ASN A 111 -3.66 -22.25 4.42
C ASN A 111 -5.00 -21.61 4.78
N PHE A 112 -5.90 -22.38 5.38
CA PHE A 112 -7.19 -21.86 5.86
C PHE A 112 -7.17 -21.65 7.36
N ALA A 113 -7.62 -20.49 7.82
CA ALA A 113 -7.94 -20.20 9.21
C ALA A 113 -9.40 -20.58 9.47
N TYR A 114 -9.60 -21.46 10.46
CA TYR A 114 -10.90 -21.97 10.89
C TYR A 114 -11.42 -21.26 12.14
N GLY A 115 -10.50 -20.83 13.00
CA GLY A 115 -10.85 -20.16 14.24
C GLY A 115 -9.72 -19.32 14.81
N LEU A 116 -10.05 -18.55 15.86
CA LEU A 116 -9.10 -17.75 16.61
C LEU A 116 -9.10 -18.21 18.07
N ALA A 117 -7.95 -18.61 18.59
CA ALA A 117 -7.83 -19.12 19.95
C ALA A 117 -8.27 -18.07 20.98
N GLN A 118 -9.27 -18.39 21.81
CA GLN A 118 -9.72 -17.49 22.88
C GLN A 118 -8.98 -17.79 24.18
N PHE A 119 -8.98 -19.06 24.59
CA PHE A 119 -8.36 -19.49 25.84
C PHE A 119 -8.07 -21.00 25.85
N GLY A 120 -7.17 -21.41 26.73
CA GLY A 120 -6.67 -22.77 26.85
C GLY A 120 -5.23 -22.77 27.35
N ARG A 121 -4.82 -23.89 27.95
CA ARG A 121 -3.45 -24.10 28.46
C ARG A 121 -2.70 -25.04 27.54
N ASP A 122 -1.37 -25.00 27.62
CA ASP A 122 -0.47 -25.95 26.95
C ASP A 122 -0.80 -26.19 25.46
N CYS A 123 -1.25 -25.15 24.75
CA CYS A 123 -1.70 -25.21 23.35
C CYS A 123 -2.77 -26.30 23.08
N GLY A 124 -3.64 -26.57 24.05
CA GLY A 124 -4.74 -27.54 23.97
C GLY A 124 -4.36 -28.97 24.37
N TYR A 125 -3.21 -29.18 25.02
CA TYR A 125 -2.78 -30.50 25.48
C TYR A 125 -3.18 -30.74 26.93
N GLY A 126 -3.70 -31.94 27.22
CA GLY A 126 -4.27 -32.31 28.51
C GLY A 126 -5.68 -31.74 28.69
N GLU A 127 -5.79 -30.41 28.58
CA GLU A 127 -7.05 -29.67 28.56
C GLU A 127 -7.23 -29.01 27.19
N HIS A 128 -8.42 -29.17 26.61
CA HIS A 128 -8.72 -28.65 25.28
C HIS A 128 -8.87 -27.12 25.32
N LEU A 129 -8.41 -26.48 24.26
CA LEU A 129 -8.54 -25.04 24.05
C LEU A 129 -9.85 -24.74 23.31
N ILE A 130 -10.36 -23.53 23.53
CA ILE A 130 -11.55 -23.00 22.86
C ILE A 130 -11.15 -21.85 21.94
N ALA A 131 -11.68 -21.88 20.73
CA ALA A 131 -11.48 -20.85 19.73
C ALA A 131 -12.81 -20.32 19.20
N THR A 132 -12.84 -19.06 18.80
CA THR A 132 -13.94 -18.48 18.02
C THR A 132 -13.97 -19.12 16.64
N ARG A 133 -15.09 -19.72 16.23
CA ARG A 133 -15.32 -20.26 14.89
C ARG A 133 -15.52 -19.12 13.90
N LEU A 134 -14.62 -18.98 12.93
CA LEU A 134 -14.73 -17.90 11.94
C LEU A 134 -15.96 -18.05 11.03
N SER A 135 -16.32 -19.28 10.64
CA SER A 135 -17.47 -19.51 9.76
C SER A 135 -18.81 -19.08 10.38
N SER A 136 -18.96 -19.12 11.71
CA SER A 136 -20.17 -18.63 12.39
C SER A 136 -20.33 -17.12 12.35
N HIS A 137 -19.25 -16.39 12.11
CA HIS A 137 -19.22 -14.92 12.04
C HIS A 137 -19.04 -14.43 10.60
N VAL A 138 -19.16 -15.32 9.61
CA VAL A 138 -18.71 -15.04 8.26
C VAL A 138 -19.55 -13.95 7.58
N ASP A 139 -20.84 -13.87 7.88
CA ASP A 139 -21.72 -12.84 7.30
C ASP A 139 -21.43 -11.47 7.91
N TRP A 140 -21.15 -11.42 9.20
CA TRP A 140 -20.65 -10.19 9.84
C TRP A 140 -19.29 -9.80 9.26
N LEU A 141 -18.34 -10.74 9.14
CA LEU A 141 -17.04 -10.48 8.51
C LEU A 141 -17.20 -9.95 7.09
N LYS A 142 -18.08 -10.53 6.27
CA LYS A 142 -18.41 -10.02 4.94
C LYS A 142 -18.98 -8.60 4.99
N SER A 143 -19.87 -8.30 5.92
CA SER A 143 -20.47 -6.96 6.03
C SER A 143 -19.45 -5.85 6.37
N VAL A 144 -18.36 -6.21 7.05
CA VAL A 144 -17.30 -5.27 7.44
C VAL A 144 -16.17 -5.24 6.40
N LEU A 145 -15.83 -6.38 5.81
CA LEU A 145 -14.67 -6.53 4.93
C LEU A 145 -15.00 -6.38 3.44
N LEU A 146 -16.26 -6.59 3.02
CA LEU A 146 -16.70 -6.51 1.62
C LEU A 146 -17.65 -5.31 1.43
N PRO A 147 -17.26 -4.28 0.65
CA PRO A 147 -18.08 -3.09 0.39
C PRO A 147 -19.44 -3.37 -0.30
N GLU A 148 -19.59 -4.52 -0.95
CA GLU A 148 -20.71 -4.86 -1.84
C GLU A 148 -21.94 -5.50 -1.15
N HIS A 149 -21.89 -5.78 0.16
CA HIS A 149 -23.03 -6.37 0.89
C HIS A 149 -24.01 -5.36 1.51
N ARG A 150 -23.84 -4.06 1.23
CA ARG A 150 -24.86 -3.05 1.55
C ARG A 150 -25.98 -3.13 0.51
N GLN A 151 -26.98 -3.96 0.81
CA GLN A 151 -28.39 -3.87 0.41
C GLN A 151 -28.67 -3.30 -0.99
N VAL A 152 -28.74 -4.20 -1.98
CA VAL A 152 -29.61 -4.00 -3.14
C VAL A 152 -31.04 -4.25 -2.64
N ASP A 153 -31.77 -3.18 -2.32
CA ASP A 153 -33.22 -3.23 -2.14
C ASP A 153 -33.86 -3.71 -3.45
N SER A 154 -34.52 -4.85 -3.40
CA SER A 154 -35.14 -5.56 -4.53
C SER A 154 -36.39 -4.88 -5.14
N ASP A 155 -36.70 -3.62 -4.82
CA ASP A 155 -37.95 -2.95 -5.23
C ASP A 155 -37.77 -1.57 -5.90
N SER A 156 -36.59 -1.25 -6.47
CA SER A 156 -36.43 -0.01 -7.26
C SER A 156 -36.96 -0.19 -8.69
N LEU A 157 -38.16 0.35 -8.97
CA LEU A 157 -38.67 0.51 -10.34
C LEU A 157 -37.80 1.51 -11.13
N ILE A 158 -37.18 1.06 -12.22
CA ILE A 158 -36.40 1.90 -13.14
C ILE A 158 -37.34 2.51 -14.17
N PHE A 159 -37.45 3.84 -14.20
CA PHE A 159 -38.18 4.56 -15.24
C PHE A 159 -37.22 4.95 -16.37
N LEU A 160 -37.50 4.46 -17.58
CA LEU A 160 -36.84 4.89 -18.81
C LEU A 160 -37.73 5.90 -19.52
N ASP A 161 -37.13 6.99 -20.00
CA ASP A 161 -37.81 8.02 -20.78
C ASP A 161 -37.37 7.89 -22.25
N PRO A 162 -38.19 7.28 -23.12
CA PRO A 162 -37.80 7.00 -24.51
C PRO A 162 -37.56 8.25 -25.35
N ASP A 163 -37.98 9.43 -24.87
CA ASP A 163 -37.81 10.68 -25.60
C ASP A 163 -36.43 11.33 -25.33
N LEU A 164 -35.68 10.86 -24.30
CA LEU A 164 -34.37 11.41 -23.91
C LEU A 164 -33.20 10.55 -24.43
N HIS A 165 -32.46 11.05 -25.42
CA HIS A 165 -31.34 10.38 -26.10
C HIS A 165 -29.97 10.90 -25.64
N ASP A 166 -28.88 10.25 -26.03
CA ASP A 166 -27.50 10.71 -25.77
C ASP A 166 -27.33 12.16 -26.28
N GLY A 167 -26.90 13.05 -25.40
CA GLY A 167 -26.73 14.48 -25.65
C GLY A 167 -27.88 15.38 -25.16
N ASP A 168 -29.04 14.81 -24.84
CA ASP A 168 -30.22 15.60 -24.44
C ASP A 168 -30.09 16.18 -23.03
N ARG A 169 -30.76 17.31 -22.79
CA ARG A 169 -30.83 17.95 -21.47
C ARG A 169 -31.80 17.20 -20.56
N CYS A 170 -31.37 16.97 -19.33
CA CYS A 170 -32.14 16.23 -18.34
C CYS A 170 -31.98 16.86 -16.95
N TYR A 171 -32.81 16.44 -15.98
CA TYR A 171 -32.81 16.99 -14.62
C TYR A 171 -32.86 15.87 -13.59
N ILE A 172 -32.05 16.02 -12.53
CA ILE A 172 -32.00 15.14 -11.36
C ILE A 172 -32.75 15.84 -10.22
N GLU A 173 -33.80 15.19 -9.70
CA GLU A 173 -34.67 15.65 -8.60
C GLU A 173 -34.88 17.19 -8.55
N ALA A 174 -35.63 17.72 -9.53
CA ALA A 174 -36.17 19.08 -9.63
C ALA A 174 -35.22 20.30 -9.59
N GLU A 175 -33.94 20.17 -9.23
CA GLU A 175 -33.04 21.34 -9.10
C GLU A 175 -31.64 21.19 -9.72
N GLN A 176 -31.21 19.99 -10.15
CA GLN A 176 -29.87 19.81 -10.74
C GLN A 176 -29.93 19.49 -12.25
N GLU A 177 -29.38 20.39 -13.07
CA GLU A 177 -29.29 20.24 -14.53
C GLU A 177 -28.17 19.26 -14.93
N GLY A 178 -28.48 18.37 -15.87
CA GLY A 178 -27.56 17.38 -16.41
C GLY A 178 -27.74 17.17 -17.91
N ARG A 179 -26.92 16.28 -18.45
CA ARG A 179 -27.00 15.81 -19.84
C ARG A 179 -27.03 14.28 -19.88
N CYS A 180 -27.88 13.73 -20.73
CA CYS A 180 -27.95 12.30 -20.99
C CYS A 180 -26.65 11.86 -21.67
N VAL A 181 -25.88 10.98 -21.04
CA VAL A 181 -24.65 10.43 -21.59
C VAL A 181 -24.54 8.94 -21.25
N PRO A 182 -23.79 8.14 -22.03
CA PRO A 182 -23.48 6.76 -21.66
C PRO A 182 -22.84 6.71 -20.26
N LEU A 183 -23.19 5.71 -19.45
CA LEU A 183 -22.68 5.53 -18.08
C LEU A 183 -21.14 5.61 -17.99
N ALA A 184 -20.45 5.07 -19.00
CA ALA A 184 -19.00 5.11 -19.11
C ALA A 184 -18.41 6.52 -19.31
N LYS A 185 -19.21 7.48 -19.80
CA LYS A 185 -18.82 8.89 -19.99
C LYS A 185 -19.14 9.76 -18.78
N CYS A 186 -19.73 9.20 -17.72
CA CYS A 186 -19.92 9.87 -16.43
C CYS A 186 -18.87 9.32 -15.45
N THR A 187 -18.25 10.17 -14.63
CA THR A 187 -17.04 9.83 -13.83
C THR A 187 -17.23 8.65 -12.86
N ASP A 188 -16.14 7.96 -12.52
CA ASP A 188 -16.16 6.80 -11.61
C ASP A 188 -16.60 7.19 -10.18
N SER A 189 -16.34 8.44 -9.77
CA SER A 189 -16.86 9.01 -8.52
C SER A 189 -18.39 9.12 -8.57
N PHE A 190 -18.96 9.53 -9.70
CA PHE A 190 -20.41 9.52 -9.88
C PHE A 190 -20.97 8.10 -10.00
N GLN A 191 -20.25 7.17 -10.61
CA GLN A 191 -20.63 5.74 -10.60
C GLN A 191 -20.71 5.17 -9.19
N SER A 192 -19.82 5.57 -8.27
CA SER A 192 -19.92 5.19 -6.86
C SER A 192 -21.10 5.85 -6.12
N PHE A 193 -21.54 7.03 -6.57
CA PHE A 193 -22.72 7.76 -6.09
C PHE A 193 -24.04 7.17 -6.64
N ILE A 194 -24.03 6.65 -7.88
CA ILE A 194 -25.13 5.91 -8.53
C ILE A 194 -25.51 4.67 -7.73
N VAL A 195 -24.52 4.00 -7.13
CA VAL A 195 -24.74 2.82 -6.27
C VAL A 195 -25.43 3.22 -4.94
N GLN A 196 -25.39 4.50 -4.56
CA GLN A 196 -25.86 4.98 -3.26
C GLN A 196 -27.12 5.88 -3.34
N SER A 197 -27.60 6.23 -4.55
CA SER A 197 -28.62 7.27 -4.77
C SER A 197 -29.67 6.87 -5.83
N LYS A 198 -30.81 7.57 -5.90
CA LYS A 198 -31.82 7.38 -6.97
C LYS A 198 -31.35 8.05 -8.27
N VAL A 199 -31.08 7.25 -9.29
CA VAL A 199 -30.54 7.72 -10.58
C VAL A 199 -31.64 7.79 -11.63
N LYS A 200 -31.64 8.86 -12.43
CA LYS A 200 -32.56 9.00 -13.58
C LYS A 200 -31.90 8.46 -14.85
N PHE A 201 -32.47 7.38 -15.38
CA PHE A 201 -32.09 6.82 -16.67
C PHE A 201 -32.84 7.56 -17.79
N CYS A 202 -32.19 7.69 -18.96
CA CYS A 202 -32.79 8.30 -20.14
C CYS A 202 -33.45 7.19 -21.00
N SER A 203 -33.23 7.17 -22.31
CA SER A 203 -33.82 6.20 -23.26
C SER A 203 -33.43 4.74 -23.03
N THR A 204 -32.27 4.48 -22.40
CA THR A 204 -31.80 3.12 -22.09
C THR A 204 -31.19 3.05 -20.70
N THR A 205 -30.99 1.83 -20.18
CA THR A 205 -30.30 1.58 -18.91
C THR A 205 -28.80 1.91 -18.96
N SER A 206 -28.25 2.14 -20.15
CA SER A 206 -26.85 2.52 -20.35
C SER A 206 -26.64 4.02 -20.54
N VAL A 207 -27.71 4.80 -20.67
CA VAL A 207 -27.69 6.26 -20.80
C VAL A 207 -28.35 6.89 -19.58
N ILE A 208 -27.57 7.68 -18.84
CA ILE A 208 -28.00 8.28 -17.57
C ILE A 208 -27.96 9.80 -17.65
N CYS A 209 -28.76 10.46 -16.83
CA CYS A 209 -28.63 11.90 -16.63
C CYS A 209 -27.40 12.20 -15.76
N CYS A 210 -26.32 12.68 -16.37
CA CYS A 210 -25.07 13.02 -15.68
C CYS A 210 -25.01 14.54 -15.42
N PRO A 211 -24.68 14.99 -14.19
CA PRO A 211 -24.48 16.41 -13.88
C PRO A 211 -23.43 17.08 -14.78
N LEU A 212 -23.64 18.35 -15.13
CA LEU A 212 -22.76 19.08 -16.06
C LEU A 212 -21.36 19.36 -15.48
N ASP A 213 -21.27 19.65 -14.19
CA ASP A 213 -20.00 19.84 -13.44
C ASP A 213 -19.09 18.59 -13.51
N ILE A 214 -19.71 17.41 -13.63
CA ILE A 214 -19.01 16.14 -13.79
C ILE A 214 -18.56 15.91 -15.23
N ILE A 215 -19.35 16.35 -16.22
CA ILE A 215 -19.00 16.22 -17.63
C ILE A 215 -17.81 17.13 -18.00
N GLU A 216 -17.77 18.35 -17.45
CA GLU A 216 -16.67 19.29 -17.66
C GLU A 216 -15.33 18.77 -17.10
N SER A 217 -15.36 17.92 -16.07
CA SER A 217 -14.16 17.23 -15.53
C SER A 217 -13.59 16.14 -16.45
N ASN A 218 -14.37 15.64 -17.43
CA ASN A 218 -13.92 14.58 -18.34
C ASN A 218 -13.17 15.10 -19.58
N GLU A 219 -13.37 16.36 -19.98
CA GLU A 219 -12.56 16.99 -21.06
C GLU A 219 -11.09 17.19 -20.62
N GLN A 220 -10.81 17.15 -19.31
CA GLN A 220 -9.47 17.22 -18.72
C GLN A 220 -8.73 15.86 -18.69
N ARG A 221 -9.33 14.75 -19.16
CA ARG A 221 -8.74 13.39 -19.12
C ARG A 221 -7.55 13.15 -20.05
N ASN A 222 -7.27 13.99 -21.05
CA ASN A 222 -6.14 13.74 -21.98
C ASN A 222 -4.75 13.81 -21.33
N LEU A 223 -4.57 14.52 -20.21
CA LEU A 223 -3.31 14.48 -19.42
C LEU A 223 -3.28 13.39 -18.34
N LYS A 224 -4.44 12.78 -18.03
CA LYS A 224 -4.53 11.63 -17.12
C LYS A 224 -3.93 10.37 -17.77
N SER A 225 -3.90 10.31 -19.10
CA SER A 225 -3.24 9.26 -19.90
C SER A 225 -1.75 9.14 -19.59
N ASP A 226 -0.94 10.21 -19.63
CA ASP A 226 0.52 10.07 -19.52
C ASP A 226 1.02 9.48 -18.17
N LEU A 227 0.39 9.86 -17.05
CA LEU A 227 0.72 9.32 -15.72
C LEU A 227 0.25 7.86 -15.56
N ASP A 228 -0.94 7.54 -16.07
CA ASP A 228 -1.53 6.20 -16.00
C ASP A 228 -0.88 5.24 -17.03
N ASP A 229 -0.37 5.76 -18.15
CA ASP A 229 0.26 5.02 -19.24
C ASP A 229 1.75 4.74 -18.99
N CYS A 230 2.35 5.29 -17.93
CA CYS A 230 3.75 5.08 -17.60
C CYS A 230 4.19 3.59 -17.65
N PRO A 231 3.47 2.63 -17.02
CA PRO A 231 3.86 1.23 -17.09
C PRO A 231 3.89 0.70 -18.53
N SER A 232 2.97 1.15 -19.38
CA SER A 232 2.92 0.78 -20.80
C SER A 232 4.12 1.33 -21.55
N ILE A 233 4.50 2.59 -21.30
CA ILE A 233 5.67 3.23 -21.90
C ILE A 233 6.96 2.47 -21.51
N VAL A 234 7.16 2.23 -20.21
CA VAL A 234 8.36 1.53 -19.71
C VAL A 234 8.46 0.10 -20.26
N ASN A 235 7.34 -0.64 -20.30
CA ASN A 235 7.30 -1.99 -20.85
C ASN A 235 7.63 -2.04 -22.35
N GLN A 236 7.25 -1.00 -23.11
CA GLN A 236 7.55 -0.91 -24.55
C GLN A 236 9.03 -0.57 -24.78
N LEU A 237 9.58 0.37 -24.02
CA LEU A 237 10.94 0.86 -24.20
C LEU A 237 12.00 -0.10 -23.67
N LYS A 238 11.67 -0.88 -22.63
CA LYS A 238 12.57 -1.84 -21.97
C LYS A 238 13.94 -1.22 -21.64
N PRO A 239 13.97 -0.19 -20.76
CA PRO A 239 15.22 0.48 -20.41
C PRO A 239 16.24 -0.49 -19.80
N SER A 240 17.53 -0.21 -20.03
CA SER A 240 18.65 -1.02 -19.53
C SER A 240 18.92 -0.82 -18.04
N ASP A 241 18.63 0.37 -17.53
CA ASP A 241 18.97 0.85 -16.20
C ASP A 241 17.94 1.89 -15.72
N GLU A 242 18.12 2.37 -14.48
CA GLU A 242 17.24 3.33 -13.83
C GLU A 242 17.58 4.79 -14.10
N ASP A 243 18.67 5.06 -14.82
CA ASP A 243 19.22 6.39 -14.96
C ASP A 243 18.33 7.24 -15.88
N GLY A 244 17.66 6.59 -16.84
CA GLY A 244 16.81 7.26 -17.82
C GLY A 244 15.54 7.91 -17.28
N MET A 245 15.18 7.65 -16.01
CA MET A 245 14.10 8.36 -15.33
C MET A 245 14.59 9.45 -14.37
N LEU A 246 15.91 9.61 -14.23
CA LEU A 246 16.56 10.50 -13.28
C LEU A 246 17.14 11.73 -13.97
N VAL A 247 17.15 12.83 -13.22
CA VAL A 247 17.73 14.10 -13.65
C VAL A 247 18.47 14.77 -12.50
N ARG A 248 19.34 15.72 -12.81
CA ARG A 248 19.93 16.66 -11.85
C ARG A 248 19.44 18.08 -12.11
N PHE A 249 19.34 18.89 -11.06
CA PHE A 249 19.01 20.31 -11.19
C PHE A 249 20.27 21.17 -11.21
N GLY A 250 20.27 22.20 -12.05
CA GLY A 250 21.38 23.16 -12.17
C GLY A 250 20.95 24.59 -11.84
N TRP A 251 21.79 25.30 -11.08
CA TRP A 251 21.65 26.72 -10.77
C TRP A 251 22.75 27.53 -11.44
N ASP A 252 22.40 28.64 -12.07
CA ASP A 252 23.37 29.51 -12.73
C ASP A 252 24.27 30.21 -11.69
N ALA A 253 25.57 29.89 -11.73
CA ALA A 253 26.60 30.52 -10.92
C ALA A 253 27.45 31.53 -11.72
N GLY A 254 27.00 31.93 -12.92
CA GLY A 254 27.63 32.92 -13.81
C GLY A 254 28.44 32.28 -14.93
N ASP A 255 29.50 31.54 -14.59
CA ASP A 255 30.39 30.92 -15.58
C ASP A 255 30.02 29.45 -15.87
N ARG A 256 29.28 28.81 -14.97
CA ARG A 256 28.84 27.41 -15.05
C ARG A 256 27.58 27.20 -14.22
N TYR A 257 26.87 26.11 -14.52
CA TYR A 257 25.81 25.64 -13.63
C TYR A 257 26.42 24.87 -12.45
N GLU A 258 25.98 25.20 -11.24
CA GLU A 258 26.15 24.35 -10.08
C GLU A 258 25.10 23.26 -10.14
N ILE A 259 25.52 22.04 -10.42
CA ILE A 259 24.63 20.87 -10.51
C ILE A 259 24.48 20.25 -9.14
N GLY A 260 23.26 19.92 -8.77
CA GLY A 260 22.93 19.33 -7.48
C GLY A 260 21.94 18.18 -7.57
N CYS A 261 21.19 18.04 -6.48
CA CYS A 261 20.27 16.96 -6.14
C CYS A 261 19.43 16.36 -7.29
N LEU A 262 18.98 15.12 -7.06
CA LEU A 262 18.22 14.34 -8.04
C LEU A 262 16.77 14.80 -8.21
N GLY A 263 16.19 14.47 -9.35
CA GLY A 263 14.76 14.52 -9.64
C GLY A 263 14.32 13.29 -10.42
N SER A 264 13.00 13.06 -10.50
CA SER A 264 12.42 11.99 -11.29
C SER A 264 11.46 12.53 -12.35
N ILE A 265 11.63 12.11 -13.59
CA ILE A 265 10.74 12.49 -14.70
C ILE A 265 9.41 11.76 -14.52
N ILE A 266 8.28 12.47 -14.47
CA ILE A 266 6.96 11.82 -14.28
C ILE A 266 6.04 11.99 -15.49
N THR A 267 6.30 12.98 -16.34
CA THR A 267 5.69 13.15 -17.66
C THR A 267 6.72 13.77 -18.61
N ALA A 268 6.38 13.90 -19.90
CA ALA A 268 7.29 14.48 -20.89
C ALA A 268 7.68 15.95 -20.60
N ARG A 269 6.98 16.62 -19.67
CA ARG A 269 7.23 18.03 -19.30
C ARG A 269 7.37 18.28 -17.80
N VAL A 270 7.26 17.26 -16.97
CA VAL A 270 7.22 17.45 -15.52
C VAL A 270 8.20 16.52 -14.83
N VAL A 271 9.00 17.11 -13.96
CA VAL A 271 9.90 16.43 -13.03
C VAL A 271 9.39 16.63 -11.61
N VAL A 272 9.42 15.58 -10.79
CA VAL A 272 9.13 15.65 -9.36
C VAL A 272 10.43 15.64 -8.56
N THR A 273 10.47 16.43 -7.49
CA THR A 273 11.59 16.50 -6.55
C THR A 273 11.08 16.94 -5.16
N THR A 274 11.98 17.20 -4.23
CA THR A 274 11.67 17.74 -2.90
C THR A 274 11.89 19.26 -2.85
N VAL A 275 11.16 19.97 -2.00
CA VAL A 275 11.38 21.41 -1.77
C VAL A 275 12.75 21.63 -1.12
N SER A 276 13.14 20.72 -0.23
CA SER A 276 14.44 20.76 0.45
C SER A 276 15.63 20.62 -0.51
N CYS A 277 15.47 19.89 -1.62
CA CYS A 277 16.43 19.85 -2.73
C CYS A 277 16.55 21.20 -3.45
N LEU A 278 15.42 21.80 -3.82
CA LEU A 278 15.41 23.04 -4.59
C LEU A 278 15.99 24.23 -3.81
N GLY A 279 15.85 24.21 -2.48
CA GLY A 279 16.35 25.27 -1.62
C GLY A 279 15.63 26.61 -1.89
N PRO A 280 16.28 27.75 -1.58
CA PRO A 280 15.65 29.07 -1.70
C PRO A 280 15.68 29.64 -3.13
N ASN A 281 16.56 29.14 -4.00
CA ASN A 281 16.77 29.67 -5.34
C ASN A 281 16.13 28.75 -6.38
N LYS A 282 15.42 29.32 -7.36
CA LYS A 282 14.85 28.54 -8.46
C LYS A 282 15.99 27.98 -9.33
N PRO A 283 15.99 26.67 -9.67
CA PRO A 283 16.94 26.13 -10.64
C PRO A 283 16.63 26.66 -12.05
N ASP A 284 17.67 26.71 -12.88
CA ASP A 284 17.59 27.25 -14.24
C ASP A 284 17.46 26.13 -15.29
N VAL A 285 18.14 25.00 -15.04
CA VAL A 285 18.21 23.88 -15.98
C VAL A 285 18.00 22.52 -15.29
N VAL A 286 17.57 21.56 -16.09
CA VAL A 286 17.52 20.13 -15.76
C VAL A 286 18.51 19.40 -16.67
N GLN A 287 19.41 18.61 -16.09
CA GLN A 287 20.34 17.74 -16.80
C GLN A 287 19.84 16.29 -16.73
N LEU A 288 19.74 15.61 -17.87
CA LEU A 288 19.41 14.19 -17.91
C LEU A 288 20.60 13.33 -17.47
N LEU A 289 20.34 12.27 -16.70
CA LEU A 289 21.42 11.47 -16.12
C LEU A 289 21.96 10.39 -17.07
N ALA A 290 21.08 9.79 -17.87
CA ALA A 290 21.42 8.71 -18.80
C ALA A 290 21.92 9.20 -20.18
N ASP A 291 22.00 10.52 -20.40
CA ASP A 291 22.40 11.06 -21.70
C ASP A 291 23.90 11.35 -21.77
N ILE A 292 24.52 10.90 -22.87
CA ILE A 292 25.97 10.99 -23.07
C ILE A 292 26.37 12.42 -23.48
N GLU A 293 25.41 13.21 -23.98
CA GLU A 293 25.65 14.57 -24.48
C GLU A 293 25.43 15.67 -23.42
N ASP A 294 25.12 15.31 -22.17
CA ASP A 294 24.86 16.26 -21.07
C ASP A 294 23.79 17.32 -21.44
N ASP A 295 22.75 16.90 -22.16
CA ASP A 295 21.67 17.79 -22.61
C ASP A 295 21.03 18.53 -21.43
N LEU A 296 21.05 19.86 -21.51
CA LEU A 296 20.44 20.77 -20.53
C LEU A 296 19.09 21.28 -21.04
N PHE A 297 18.05 21.06 -20.26
CA PHE A 297 16.69 21.52 -20.53
C PHE A 297 16.35 22.72 -19.67
N LEU A 298 15.88 23.81 -20.29
CA LEU A 298 15.48 25.01 -19.55
C LEU A 298 14.20 24.76 -18.73
N ILE A 299 14.20 25.29 -17.51
CA ILE A 299 13.05 25.24 -16.62
C ILE A 299 12.11 26.40 -16.94
N GLU A 300 10.84 26.08 -17.20
CA GLU A 300 9.77 27.05 -17.37
C GLU A 300 9.29 27.52 -16.00
N ASP A 301 8.88 26.58 -15.15
CA ASP A 301 8.27 26.92 -13.86
C ASP A 301 8.51 25.88 -12.76
N VAL A 302 8.34 26.31 -11.50
CA VAL A 302 8.54 25.50 -10.31
C VAL A 302 7.37 25.71 -9.36
N LEU A 303 6.68 24.63 -9.02
CA LEU A 303 5.58 24.61 -8.08
C LEU A 303 5.99 23.88 -6.80
N LEU A 304 6.07 24.61 -5.69
CA LEU A 304 6.28 24.06 -4.36
C LEU A 304 4.93 23.69 -3.74
N HIS A 305 4.87 22.61 -2.96
CA HIS A 305 3.65 22.27 -2.24
C HIS A 305 3.25 23.36 -1.24
N GLU A 306 2.01 23.84 -1.29
CA GLU A 306 1.53 25.04 -0.59
C GLU A 306 1.56 24.88 0.94
N SER A 307 1.38 23.64 1.40
CA SER A 307 1.47 23.25 2.82
C SER A 307 2.82 22.66 3.23
N TYR A 308 3.90 22.91 2.48
CA TYR A 308 5.25 22.50 2.88
C TYR A 308 5.64 23.13 4.21
N ASN A 309 6.18 22.33 5.13
CA ASN A 309 6.70 22.81 6.41
C ASN A 309 8.10 22.26 6.67
N LYS A 310 9.10 23.13 6.52
CA LYS A 310 10.52 22.81 6.74
C LYS A 310 10.82 22.30 8.16
N THR A 311 10.09 22.77 9.18
CA THR A 311 10.37 22.43 10.59
C THR A 311 10.10 20.96 10.91
N VAL A 312 9.05 20.39 10.29
CA VAL A 312 8.63 19.00 10.52
C VAL A 312 8.84 18.11 9.30
N GLY A 313 9.25 18.68 8.16
CA GLY A 313 9.43 17.97 6.90
C GLY A 313 8.12 17.50 6.26
N SER A 314 6.97 18.06 6.63
CA SER A 314 5.70 17.64 6.01
C SER A 314 5.54 18.24 4.62
N ASN A 315 4.96 17.47 3.70
CA ASN A 315 4.70 17.85 2.31
C ASN A 315 5.93 18.36 1.56
N ASP A 316 7.09 17.75 1.78
CA ASP A 316 8.35 18.08 1.10
C ASP A 316 8.37 17.55 -0.34
N ILE A 317 7.61 18.20 -1.22
CA ILE A 317 7.47 17.86 -2.64
C ILE A 317 7.36 19.13 -3.49
N ALA A 318 7.97 19.08 -4.68
CA ALA A 318 7.88 20.12 -5.70
C ALA A 318 7.74 19.49 -7.08
N LEU A 319 7.08 20.21 -7.99
CA LEU A 319 7.02 19.89 -9.41
C LEU A 319 7.78 20.95 -10.20
N VAL A 320 8.53 20.51 -11.20
CA VAL A 320 9.30 21.37 -12.09
C VAL A 320 8.81 21.14 -13.51
N LYS A 321 8.39 22.21 -14.16
CA LYS A 321 7.93 22.23 -15.55
C LYS A 321 9.11 22.60 -16.44
N ILE A 322 9.47 21.72 -17.35
CA ILE A 322 10.48 21.99 -18.37
C ILE A 322 9.85 22.61 -19.61
N LYS A 323 10.58 23.50 -20.27
CA LYS A 323 10.10 24.31 -21.40
C LYS A 323 9.85 23.47 -22.66
N GLU A 324 10.71 22.49 -22.90
CA GLU A 324 10.66 21.60 -24.06
C GLU A 324 10.21 20.20 -23.65
N SER A 325 9.39 19.55 -24.49
CA SER A 325 8.93 18.19 -24.20
C SER A 325 10.04 17.18 -24.44
N LEU A 326 10.26 16.29 -23.48
CA LEU A 326 11.09 15.11 -23.65
C LEU A 326 10.47 14.14 -24.66
N THR A 327 11.33 13.44 -25.39
CA THR A 327 10.92 12.37 -26.30
C THR A 327 11.34 11.03 -25.71
N TRP A 328 10.37 10.14 -25.51
CA TRP A 328 10.62 8.85 -24.88
C TRP A 328 11.51 7.93 -25.72
N ARG A 329 12.52 7.35 -25.07
CA ARG A 329 13.46 6.37 -25.63
C ARG A 329 13.99 5.47 -24.51
N ALA A 330 14.72 4.40 -24.84
CA ALA A 330 15.24 3.48 -23.81
C ALA A 330 16.14 4.18 -22.77
N SER A 331 16.81 5.28 -23.13
CA SER A 331 17.62 6.11 -22.22
C SER A 331 16.85 7.27 -21.58
N ILE A 332 15.60 7.54 -21.95
CA ILE A 332 14.78 8.62 -21.35
C ILE A 332 13.34 8.14 -21.24
N TYR A 333 12.86 7.92 -20.03
CA TYR A 333 11.53 7.37 -19.78
C TYR A 333 10.95 7.87 -18.44
N PRO A 334 9.62 7.83 -18.25
CA PRO A 334 9.02 8.32 -17.01
C PRO A 334 9.17 7.33 -15.85
N ALA A 335 9.36 7.86 -14.65
CA ALA A 335 9.22 7.15 -13.38
C ALA A 335 7.73 6.96 -13.04
N CYS A 336 7.30 5.70 -12.92
CA CYS A 336 5.91 5.41 -12.60
C CYS A 336 5.62 5.66 -11.11
N LEU A 337 4.53 6.34 -10.78
CA LEU A 337 4.24 6.70 -9.39
C LEU A 337 3.64 5.53 -8.60
N TRP A 338 4.10 5.31 -7.36
CA TRP A 338 3.43 4.38 -6.45
C TRP A 338 2.12 4.98 -5.92
N MET A 339 1.00 4.62 -6.54
CA MET A 339 -0.32 5.19 -6.22
C MET A 339 -1.06 4.46 -5.10
N ASN A 340 -0.55 3.31 -4.63
CA ASN A 340 -1.25 2.51 -3.63
C ASN A 340 -1.18 3.17 -2.23
N LYS A 341 -2.31 3.71 -1.78
CA LYS A 341 -2.46 4.37 -0.48
C LYS A 341 -2.59 3.41 0.71
N THR A 342 -2.94 2.15 0.44
CA THR A 342 -3.20 1.16 1.50
C THR A 342 -1.92 0.51 2.02
N HIS A 343 -0.90 0.39 1.17
CA HIS A 343 0.34 -0.30 1.51
C HIS A 343 1.55 0.37 0.86
N THR A 344 2.67 0.37 1.59
CA THR A 344 3.99 0.73 1.08
C THR A 344 4.83 -0.53 0.88
N PRO A 345 5.64 -0.64 -0.18
CA PRO A 345 6.53 -1.78 -0.36
C PRO A 345 7.43 -1.99 0.86
N LEU A 346 7.48 -3.22 1.36
CA LEU A 346 8.31 -3.54 2.52
C LEU A 346 9.80 -3.38 2.21
N VAL A 347 10.20 -3.73 0.99
CA VAL A 347 11.57 -3.66 0.50
C VAL A 347 11.61 -2.72 -0.70
N MET A 348 12.48 -1.73 -0.61
CA MET A 348 12.67 -0.68 -1.61
C MET A 348 14.16 -0.56 -1.90
N ARG A 349 14.49 0.02 -3.04
CA ARG A 349 15.86 0.38 -3.41
C ARG A 349 15.92 1.89 -3.50
N MET A 350 16.86 2.48 -2.79
CA MET A 350 17.18 3.88 -2.87
C MET A 350 18.33 4.05 -3.85
N ILE A 351 18.16 4.94 -4.81
CA ILE A 351 19.19 5.41 -5.73
C ILE A 351 19.70 6.72 -5.16
N PHE A 352 21.01 6.82 -4.97
CA PHE A 352 21.66 8.01 -4.45
C PHE A 352 22.97 8.23 -5.19
N GLU A 353 23.46 9.46 -5.13
CA GLU A 353 24.72 9.85 -5.74
C GLU A 353 25.85 9.81 -4.70
N ASP A 354 26.97 9.20 -5.07
CA ASP A 354 28.21 9.08 -4.28
C ASP A 354 29.42 9.29 -5.20
N ASP A 355 30.18 10.37 -4.98
CA ASP A 355 31.32 10.79 -5.82
C ASP A 355 31.00 10.72 -7.34
N ASP A 356 29.95 11.43 -7.78
CA ASP A 356 29.43 11.51 -9.16
C ASP A 356 28.91 10.20 -9.78
N ASN A 357 28.91 9.10 -9.01
CA ASN A 357 28.36 7.81 -9.44
C ASN A 357 27.02 7.53 -8.75
N LEU A 358 26.13 6.85 -9.46
CA LEU A 358 24.93 6.30 -8.84
C LEU A 358 25.23 5.01 -8.10
N ASP A 359 24.82 4.94 -6.85
CA ASP A 359 24.84 3.72 -6.05
C ASP A 359 23.44 3.42 -5.49
N HIS A 360 23.29 2.22 -4.95
CA HIS A 360 22.03 1.68 -4.53
C HIS A 360 22.09 1.13 -3.11
N ALA A 361 21.10 1.51 -2.30
CA ALA A 361 20.93 0.98 -0.97
C ALA A 361 19.57 0.32 -0.81
N LYS A 362 19.54 -0.84 -0.16
CA LYS A 362 18.29 -1.50 0.23
C LYS A 362 17.69 -0.78 1.42
N ILE A 363 16.44 -0.33 1.29
CA ILE A 363 15.66 0.29 2.36
C ILE A 363 14.48 -0.62 2.70
N ILE A 364 14.27 -0.85 4.00
CA ILE A 364 13.14 -1.60 4.51
C ILE A 364 12.17 -0.62 5.17
N ALA A 365 10.92 -0.60 4.71
CA ALA A 365 9.87 0.24 5.27
C ALA A 365 9.62 -0.09 6.76
N ARG A 366 9.29 0.94 7.52
CA ARG A 366 9.00 0.87 8.95
C ARG A 366 7.74 1.66 9.28
N TYR A 367 7.18 1.39 10.45
CA TYR A 367 6.09 2.20 10.93
C TYR A 367 6.61 3.60 11.28
N ASN A 368 5.78 4.63 11.13
CA ASN A 368 6.16 5.99 11.52
C ASN A 368 6.59 6.05 13.01
N SER A 369 6.01 5.20 13.87
CA SER A 369 6.39 5.05 15.28
C SER A 369 7.81 4.53 15.51
N ASP A 370 8.41 3.84 14.54
CA ASP A 370 9.79 3.35 14.65
C ASP A 370 10.77 4.52 14.46
N CYS A 371 10.50 5.40 13.49
CA CYS A 371 11.27 6.63 13.28
C CYS A 371 11.14 7.59 14.47
N GLN A 372 9.98 7.62 15.15
CA GLN A 372 9.75 8.49 16.32
C GLN A 372 10.78 8.32 17.43
N ARG A 373 11.43 7.15 17.52
CA ARG A 373 12.43 6.85 18.55
C ARG A 373 13.75 7.59 18.32
N THR A 374 14.02 8.03 17.10
CA THR A 374 15.28 8.69 16.70
C THR A 374 15.08 10.12 16.21
N HIS A 375 13.86 10.49 15.82
CA HIS A 375 13.56 11.80 15.24
C HIS A 375 12.98 12.76 16.29
N PRO A 376 13.30 14.06 16.20
CA PRO A 376 12.82 15.07 17.15
C PRO A 376 11.31 15.33 17.04
N SER A 377 10.71 15.11 15.87
CA SER A 377 9.31 15.44 15.57
C SER A 377 8.51 14.24 15.09
N PRO A 378 7.20 14.16 15.41
CA PRO A 378 6.25 13.23 14.81
C PRO A 378 6.24 13.25 13.29
N LEU A 379 6.39 12.07 12.68
CA LEU A 379 6.25 11.91 11.23
C LEU A 379 4.79 12.11 10.81
N HIS A 380 4.60 12.97 9.82
CA HIS A 380 3.31 13.27 9.21
C HIS A 380 2.89 12.17 8.20
N PRO A 381 1.60 12.04 7.83
CA PRO A 381 1.16 11.09 6.80
C PRO A 381 1.85 11.24 5.43
N SER A 382 2.36 12.44 5.11
CA SER A 382 3.14 12.74 3.90
C SER A 382 4.56 12.17 3.95
N GLN A 383 4.98 11.58 5.07
CA GLN A 383 6.33 11.05 5.29
C GLN A 383 6.29 9.53 5.45
N LEU A 384 7.39 8.90 5.10
CA LEU A 384 7.64 7.47 5.15
C LEU A 384 8.90 7.20 5.96
N CYS A 385 8.85 6.17 6.81
CA CYS A 385 9.98 5.72 7.60
C CYS A 385 10.67 4.53 6.94
N GLY A 386 12.00 4.56 6.84
CA GLY A 386 12.79 3.46 6.27
C GLY A 386 14.10 3.22 7.02
N ARG A 387 14.64 2.00 6.94
CA ARG A 387 15.99 1.69 7.42
C ARG A 387 16.76 0.73 6.53
N THR A 388 18.09 0.77 6.58
CA THR A 388 18.93 -0.26 5.96
C THR A 388 18.84 -1.59 6.73
N PRO A 389 19.06 -2.74 6.08
CA PRO A 389 19.11 -4.04 6.75
C PRO A 389 20.20 -4.13 7.81
N ARG A 390 21.38 -3.56 7.53
CA ARG A 390 22.61 -3.68 8.34
C ARG A 390 22.67 -2.74 9.55
N ARG A 391 21.62 -1.91 9.77
CA ARG A 391 21.54 -0.89 10.83
C ARG A 391 22.56 0.25 10.69
N ASP A 392 23.05 0.46 9.47
CA ASP A 392 23.87 1.61 9.11
C ASP A 392 23.02 2.89 9.12
N SER A 393 23.66 4.06 9.22
CA SER A 393 22.98 5.34 9.14
C SER A 393 22.30 5.52 7.79
N VAL A 394 21.05 5.98 7.79
CA VAL A 394 20.29 6.28 6.56
C VAL A 394 20.28 7.78 6.37
N CYS A 395 21.47 8.33 6.14
CA CYS A 395 21.70 9.76 5.98
C CYS A 395 22.06 10.02 4.52
N ARG A 396 21.25 10.81 3.83
CA ARG A 396 21.25 10.91 2.36
C ARG A 396 20.86 12.29 1.89
N ASN A 397 21.18 12.56 0.63
CA ASN A 397 20.92 13.86 0.04
C ASN A 397 19.42 14.02 -0.21
N ALA A 398 18.97 15.28 -0.15
CA ALA A 398 17.58 15.59 -0.46
C ALA A 398 17.25 15.11 -1.88
N SER A 399 16.08 14.51 -2.03
CA SER A 399 15.60 13.95 -3.30
C SER A 399 16.28 12.66 -3.79
N ASP A 400 17.14 12.02 -3.00
CA ASP A 400 17.60 10.66 -3.32
C ASP A 400 16.38 9.72 -3.48
N VAL A 401 16.37 8.96 -4.57
CA VAL A 401 15.13 8.42 -5.14
C VAL A 401 14.84 7.04 -4.57
N LEU A 402 13.65 6.84 -3.99
CA LEU A 402 13.24 5.57 -3.41
C LEU A 402 12.23 4.85 -4.31
N ILE A 403 12.65 3.73 -4.90
CA ILE A 403 11.86 2.93 -5.83
C ILE A 403 11.49 1.55 -5.29
N SER A 404 10.42 0.98 -5.84
CA SER A 404 9.99 -0.39 -5.57
C SER A 404 10.99 -1.40 -6.15
N GLN A 405 10.86 -2.66 -5.74
CA GLN A 405 11.41 -3.75 -6.54
C GLN A 405 10.75 -3.77 -7.93
N PRO A 406 11.46 -4.22 -8.98
CA PRO A 406 10.86 -4.41 -10.29
C PRO A 406 9.69 -5.39 -10.21
N THR A 407 8.62 -5.10 -10.94
CA THR A 407 7.50 -6.04 -11.16
C THR A 407 7.92 -7.16 -12.11
N GLU A 408 7.07 -8.18 -12.30
CA GLU A 408 7.33 -9.24 -13.28
C GLU A 408 7.52 -8.70 -14.72
N GLY A 409 6.92 -7.55 -15.03
CA GLY A 409 7.11 -6.84 -16.30
C GLY A 409 8.38 -5.97 -16.37
N GLY A 410 9.15 -5.87 -15.28
CA GLY A 410 10.35 -5.03 -15.21
C GLY A 410 10.10 -3.57 -14.80
N VAL A 411 8.83 -3.16 -14.65
CA VAL A 411 8.49 -1.78 -14.22
C VAL A 411 8.81 -1.59 -12.74
N THR A 412 9.51 -0.51 -12.42
CA THR A 412 9.72 -0.01 -11.05
C THR A 412 8.84 1.20 -10.79
N TYR A 413 8.53 1.45 -9.51
CA TYR A 413 7.66 2.55 -9.11
C TYR A 413 8.35 3.47 -8.12
N LEU A 414 8.24 4.78 -8.31
CA LEU A 414 8.67 5.81 -7.38
C LEU A 414 7.78 5.77 -6.13
N VAL A 415 8.36 5.32 -5.01
CA VAL A 415 7.68 5.18 -3.71
C VAL A 415 7.88 6.42 -2.85
N GLY A 416 9.06 7.02 -2.93
CA GLY A 416 9.42 8.19 -2.12
C GLY A 416 10.70 8.87 -2.58
N MET A 417 11.04 9.94 -1.88
CA MET A 417 12.26 10.71 -2.10
C MET A 417 12.84 11.06 -0.73
N ALA A 418 14.16 10.94 -0.55
CA ALA A 418 14.80 11.23 0.73
C ALA A 418 14.61 12.70 1.11
N GLN A 419 14.31 12.93 2.39
CA GLN A 419 14.19 14.28 2.93
C GLN A 419 15.55 14.75 3.42
N HIS A 420 15.79 16.06 3.36
CA HIS A 420 16.98 16.63 3.98
C HIS A 420 16.90 16.49 5.51
N GLU A 421 17.91 15.85 6.10
CA GLU A 421 18.00 15.67 7.55
C GLU A 421 19.35 16.19 8.06
N ASP A 422 19.32 17.31 8.78
CA ASP A 422 20.52 17.81 9.48
C ASP A 422 20.95 16.81 10.56
N GLN A 423 22.24 16.47 10.60
CA GLN A 423 22.83 15.61 11.64
C GLN A 423 22.35 14.13 11.64
N CYS A 424 21.95 13.60 10.48
CA CYS A 424 21.48 12.21 10.34
C CYS A 424 22.56 11.11 10.41
N SER A 425 23.84 11.46 10.58
CA SER A 425 24.98 10.52 10.54
C SER A 425 24.94 9.41 11.62
N SER A 426 24.10 9.56 12.65
CA SER A 426 23.89 8.56 13.69
C SER A 426 22.51 7.87 13.64
N TRP A 427 21.64 8.29 12.73
CA TRP A 427 20.24 7.85 12.70
C TRP A 427 20.08 6.54 11.95
N ARG A 428 19.54 5.53 12.65
CA ARG A 428 19.28 4.20 12.08
C ARG A 428 18.04 4.12 11.19
N HIS A 429 17.28 5.21 11.12
CA HIS A 429 16.09 5.33 10.28
C HIS A 429 16.19 6.67 9.56
N GLY A 430 15.80 6.70 8.30
CA GLY A 430 15.66 7.92 7.51
C GLY A 430 14.20 8.18 7.19
N THR A 431 13.88 9.44 6.93
CA THR A 431 12.58 9.89 6.44
C THR A 431 12.59 10.16 4.95
N PHE A 432 11.48 9.83 4.33
CA PHE A 432 11.25 9.99 2.90
C PHE A 432 9.91 10.66 2.68
N THR A 433 9.80 11.53 1.70
CA THR A 433 8.51 12.01 1.18
C THR A 433 7.72 10.82 0.63
N ARG A 434 6.47 10.65 1.05
CA ARG A 434 5.60 9.51 0.66
C ARG A 434 4.76 9.88 -0.57
N ILE A 435 5.11 9.35 -1.74
CA ILE A 435 4.40 9.64 -3.01
C ILE A 435 2.91 9.31 -2.93
N SER A 436 2.54 8.14 -2.41
CA SER A 436 1.12 7.74 -2.38
C SER A 436 0.21 8.67 -1.58
N ALA A 437 0.74 9.37 -0.57
CA ALA A 437 0.00 10.38 0.18
C ALA A 437 -0.21 11.67 -0.61
N LEU A 438 0.69 11.98 -1.55
CA LEU A 438 0.76 13.23 -2.29
C LEU A 438 0.33 13.08 -3.76
N VAL A 439 0.07 11.86 -4.23
CA VAL A 439 -0.30 11.58 -5.62
C VAL A 439 -1.49 12.41 -6.11
N GLY A 440 -2.50 12.63 -5.27
CA GLY A 440 -3.65 13.46 -5.64
C GLY A 440 -3.30 14.94 -5.81
N TRP A 441 -2.25 15.44 -5.14
CA TRP A 441 -1.74 16.79 -5.37
C TRP A 441 -0.91 16.84 -6.66
N ILE A 442 -0.10 15.80 -6.94
CA ILE A 442 0.66 15.68 -8.19
C ILE A 442 -0.30 15.68 -9.39
N GLU A 443 -1.30 14.80 -9.38
CA GLU A 443 -2.30 14.67 -10.45
C GLU A 443 -2.98 16.01 -10.74
N ARG A 444 -3.50 16.70 -9.71
CA ARG A 444 -4.19 17.98 -9.90
C ARG A 444 -3.31 19.04 -10.56
N ASN A 445 -2.02 19.09 -10.21
CA ASN A 445 -1.12 20.14 -10.69
C ASN A 445 -0.47 19.79 -12.03
N VAL A 446 -0.27 18.51 -12.34
CA VAL A 446 0.10 18.04 -13.67
C VAL A 446 -1.04 18.27 -14.67
N LEU A 447 -2.31 18.15 -14.24
CA LEU A 447 -3.46 18.44 -15.10
C LEU A 447 -3.65 19.96 -15.39
N ASN A 448 -3.02 20.84 -14.62
CA ASN A 448 -3.21 22.29 -14.69
C ASN A 448 -1.87 23.05 -14.88
N LEU A 449 -1.02 22.57 -15.79
CA LEU A 449 0.33 23.16 -16.03
C LEU A 449 0.33 24.63 -16.45
N ASP A 450 -0.79 25.15 -16.97
CA ASP A 450 -0.89 26.55 -17.39
C ASP A 450 -1.25 27.49 -16.23
N ARG A 451 -1.61 26.96 -15.05
CA ARG A 451 -2.06 27.72 -13.87
C ARG A 451 -1.00 27.93 -12.80
N TRP A 452 0.24 27.45 -13.01
CA TRP A 452 1.30 27.66 -12.02
C TRP A 452 1.68 29.15 -11.88
N ASN A 453 1.29 29.98 -12.86
CA ASN A 453 1.55 31.43 -12.96
C ASN A 453 0.45 32.36 -12.38
N THR A 454 -0.51 31.85 -11.61
CA THR A 454 -1.52 32.67 -10.89
C THR A 454 -1.40 32.48 -9.40
#